data_AF-A0A6V7ILK4-F1
#
_entry.id   AF-A0A6V7ILK4-F1
#
_cell.length_a   1.000
_cell.length_b   1.000
_cell.length_c   1.000
_cell.angle_alpha   90.00
_cell.angle_beta   90.00
_cell.angle_gamma   90.00
#
_symmetry.space_group_name_H-M   'P 1'
#
loop_
_entity.id
_entity.type
_entity.pdbx_description
1 polymer ?
#
loop_
_entity_poly.entity_id
_entity_poly.type
_entity_poly.pdbx_seq_one_letter_code
_entity_poly.pdbx_strand_id
1 'polypeptide(L)' 'TNPVKEVLKGKFNCGGQYHFTMEPQTCVCVPTEDGIDVYPATQFVDMAQTSIAVCLGVPNN' A
#
# COMPACT_ATOMS: atom_id res chain seq x y z
N THR A 1 -27.14 -44.10 -8.75
CA THR A 1 -26.07 -43.07 -8.80
C THR A 1 -26.30 -42.22 -10.03
N ASN A 2 -26.53 -40.91 -9.88
CA ASN A 2 -26.76 -40.02 -11.03
C ASN A 2 -25.43 -39.74 -11.76
N PRO A 3 -25.30 -40.04 -13.05
CA PRO A 3 -24.08 -39.75 -13.79
C PRO A 3 -23.91 -38.24 -14.00
N VAL A 4 -22.67 -37.75 -13.87
CA VAL A 4 -22.31 -36.35 -14.15
C VAL A 4 -22.63 -36.06 -15.62
N LYS A 5 -23.41 -35.02 -15.89
CA LYS A 5 -23.92 -34.69 -17.24
C LYS A 5 -22.96 -33.85 -18.08
N GLU A 6 -22.17 -32.97 -17.48
CA GLU A 6 -21.22 -32.07 -18.16
C GLU A 6 -20.06 -31.74 -17.23
N VAL A 7 -18.82 -31.67 -17.73
CA VAL A 7 -17.61 -31.35 -16.93
C VAL A 7 -16.91 -30.12 -17.51
N LEU A 8 -16.90 -29.02 -16.75
CA LEU A 8 -16.14 -27.80 -17.09
C LEU A 8 -14.69 -27.94 -16.63
N LYS A 9 -13.75 -27.82 -17.58
CA LYS A 9 -12.31 -27.77 -17.32
C LYS A 9 -11.76 -26.47 -17.89
N GLY A 10 -10.93 -25.77 -17.12
CA GLY A 10 -10.31 -24.53 -17.56
C GLY A 10 -9.11 -24.16 -16.72
N LYS A 11 -8.29 -23.26 -17.26
CA LYS A 11 -7.17 -22.62 -16.56
C LYS A 11 -7.35 -21.11 -16.66
N PHE A 12 -7.21 -20.43 -15.53
CA PHE A 12 -7.29 -18.98 -15.45
C PHE A 12 -5.94 -18.44 -14.96
N ASN A 13 -5.44 -17.40 -15.61
CA ASN A 13 -4.28 -16.65 -15.16
C ASN A 13 -4.68 -15.17 -15.08
N CYS A 14 -4.45 -14.53 -13.94
CA CYS A 14 -4.61 -13.09 -13.77
C CYS A 14 -3.23 -12.46 -13.61
N GLY A 15 -2.87 -11.56 -14.50
CA GLY A 15 -1.61 -10.82 -14.43
C GLY A 15 -1.68 -9.66 -13.42
N GLY A 16 -0.53 -9.08 -13.11
CA GLY A 16 -0.49 -7.84 -12.34
C GLY A 16 -1.02 -6.66 -13.16
N GLN A 17 -1.53 -5.64 -12.45
CA GLN A 17 -1.93 -4.37 -13.02
C GLN A 17 -1.22 -3.24 -12.26
N TYR A 18 -0.61 -2.32 -13.00
CA TYR A 18 -0.01 -1.13 -12.41
C TYR A 18 -1.08 -0.05 -12.20
N HIS A 19 -1.00 0.67 -11.07
CA HIS A 19 -2.04 1.59 -10.64
C HIS A 19 -2.14 2.86 -11.51
N PHE A 20 -1.04 3.32 -12.12
CA PHE A 20 -1.02 4.52 -13.00
C PHE A 20 -1.76 5.72 -12.40
N THR A 21 -1.51 6.03 -11.13
CA THR A 21 -2.03 7.27 -10.54
C THR A 21 -1.47 8.46 -11.31
N MET A 22 -2.32 9.46 -11.59
CA MET A 22 -1.91 10.66 -12.35
C MET A 22 -0.86 11.47 -11.60
N GLU A 23 -0.97 11.50 -10.26
CA GLU A 23 0.11 11.98 -9.40
C GLU A 23 1.10 10.83 -9.10
N PRO A 24 2.41 11.04 -9.29
CA PRO A 24 3.42 10.09 -8.84
C PRO A 24 3.42 9.94 -7.32
N GLN A 25 3.83 8.76 -6.82
CA GLN A 25 4.10 8.58 -5.40
C GLN A 25 5.28 9.47 -4.98
N THR A 26 5.04 10.46 -4.13
CA THR A 26 6.01 11.46 -3.69
C THR A 26 5.92 11.72 -2.19
N CYS A 27 6.97 12.32 -1.61
CA CYS A 27 7.00 12.71 -0.21
C CYS A 27 7.99 13.87 -0.01
N VAL A 28 7.62 14.84 0.83
CA VAL A 28 8.53 15.88 1.34
C VAL A 28 8.65 15.74 2.84
N CYS A 29 9.88 15.72 3.35
CA CYS A 29 10.18 15.64 4.79
C CYS A 29 10.95 16.89 5.21
N VAL A 30 10.42 17.64 6.17
CA VAL A 30 11.05 18.84 6.72
C VAL A 30 11.45 18.56 8.17
N PRO A 31 12.75 18.47 8.48
CA PRO A 31 13.20 18.35 9.87
C PRO A 31 12.80 19.58 10.69
N THR A 32 12.32 19.34 11.90
CA THR A 32 12.01 20.38 12.89
C THR A 32 12.87 20.17 14.14
N GLU A 33 12.77 21.05 15.13
CA GLU A 33 13.54 20.90 16.39
C GLU A 33 13.15 19.61 17.14
N ASP A 34 11.86 19.27 17.13
CA ASP A 34 11.29 18.15 17.90
C ASP A 34 10.89 16.93 17.04
N GLY A 35 11.10 16.96 15.72
CA GLY A 35 10.69 15.87 14.85
C GLY A 35 10.84 16.13 13.35
N ILE A 36 9.85 15.66 12.59
CA ILE A 36 9.83 15.74 11.12
C ILE A 36 8.39 16.01 10.68
N ASP A 37 8.18 17.11 9.95
CA ASP A 37 6.93 17.31 9.22
C ASP A 37 7.00 16.51 7.92
N VAL A 38 6.06 15.58 7.73
CA VAL A 38 6.03 14.68 6.57
C VAL A 38 4.78 14.96 5.74
N TYR A 39 4.98 15.18 4.44
CA TYR A 39 3.92 15.41 3.45
C TYR A 39 3.93 14.30 2.39
N PRO A 40 3.36 13.12 2.68
CA PRO A 40 3.35 11.99 1.76
C PRO A 40 2.09 11.97 0.87
N ALA A 41 2.24 11.51 -0.37
CA ALA A 41 1.11 11.09 -1.19
C ALA A 41 0.55 9.74 -0.68
N THR A 42 -0.26 9.79 0.38
CA THR A 42 -0.76 8.58 1.08
C THR A 42 -2.28 8.45 1.06
N GLN A 43 -2.75 7.21 1.07
CA GLN A 43 -4.16 6.90 1.32
C GLN A 43 -4.45 6.67 2.81
N PHE A 44 -3.41 6.44 3.63
CA PHE A 44 -3.56 6.11 5.04
C PHE A 44 -2.46 6.81 5.87
N VAL A 45 -2.84 7.94 6.47
CA VAL A 45 -1.90 8.82 7.18
C VAL A 45 -1.36 8.18 8.47
N ASP A 46 -2.21 7.50 9.24
CA ASP A 46 -1.82 6.84 10.50
C ASP A 46 -0.81 5.69 10.29
N MET A 47 -1.02 4.87 9.26
CA MET A 47 -0.08 3.81 8.89
C MET A 47 1.26 4.40 8.42
N ALA A 48 1.23 5.50 7.67
CA ALA A 48 2.45 6.19 7.25
C ALA A 48 3.23 6.70 8.48
N GLN A 49 2.58 7.41 9.39
CA GLN A 49 3.20 7.92 10.63
C GLN A 49 3.77 6.77 11.47
N THR A 50 2.98 5.74 11.74
CA THR A 50 3.40 4.57 12.52
C THR A 50 4.61 3.87 11.90
N SER A 51 4.60 3.67 10.58
CA SER A 51 5.71 3.00 9.87
C SER A 51 6.97 3.84 9.91
N ILE A 52 6.88 5.15 9.71
CA ILE A 52 8.02 6.08 9.76
C ILE A 52 8.63 6.08 11.15
N ALA A 53 7.80 6.17 12.20
CA ALA A 53 8.25 6.15 13.58
C ALA A 53 9.03 4.87 13.91
N VAL A 54 8.49 3.71 13.50
CA VAL A 54 9.16 2.40 13.67
C VAL A 54 10.48 2.33 12.91
N CYS A 55 10.51 2.78 11.64
CA CYS A 55 11.71 2.73 10.82
C CYS A 55 12.84 3.63 11.35
N LEU A 56 12.50 4.77 11.95
CA LEU A 56 13.46 5.74 12.47
C LEU A 56 13.76 5.54 13.97
N GLY A 57 13.04 4.64 14.65
CA GLY A 57 13.19 4.42 16.09
C GLY A 57 12.77 5.63 16.93
N VAL A 58 11.83 6.44 16.44
CA VAL A 58 11.28 7.61 17.15
C VAL A 58 9.88 7.32 17.71
N PRO A 59 9.40 8.08 18.71
CA PRO A 59 8.04 7.92 19.23
C PRO A 59 6.96 8.13 18.15
N ASN A 60 5.84 7.40 18.30
CA ASN A 60 4.64 7.56 17.47
C ASN A 60 3.56 8.26 18.33
N ASN A 61 3.41 9.58 18.18
CA ASN A 61 2.62 10.45 19.06
C ASN A 61 1.40 11.06 18.38
#